data_AF-A0A553JHH7-F1
#
_entry.id   AF-A0A553JHH7-F1
#
_cell.length_a   1.000
_cell.length_b   1.000
_cell.length_c   1.000
_cell.angle_alpha   90.00
_cell.angle_beta   90.00
_cell.angle_gamma   90.00
#
_symmetry.space_group_name_H-M   'P 1'
#
loop_
_entity.id
_entity.type
_entity.pdbx_description
1 polymer ?
#
loop_
_entity_poly.entity_id
_entity_poly.type
_entity_poly.pdbx_seq_one_letter_code
_entity_poly.pdbx_strand_id
1 'polypeptide(L)'
;MKIKLFTRQVREHRQRKVSRLTMTGSKLALSLTLLFGSSYAFATDCPSAAVSSPKNSNLYLYYPAVVDPLFPNFQPGFGVTPAQPFNVSDLDGSIGTTAQLRDEITQVVVNDYCEFSVDVLPVTSMPTLTEPRWQVLGIGSDISSYSAGLFGIASAVDINDSDAQDHGRVFAQAFAASCSPALSGASSTLARWGYAIGGTASHEAGHNYGIGHGNSAALPGETPTNSHLLATGSTGLTCNGRVLDRHFSDTSYSILGHNVGLNSETLHNWDFVNPNGAPAHGMKIKILSSATSLNMNWVYLWTMAPWDSPNVSGILGTQVYQGTSYNVFELTYSTPKSWSGGANGVVPPGSVFHLGATFNENVIVVDTQLFDSSNNLMVLAPRIPSYDVGDINIVNGNFEIALSNVEPDRPFIIRDLEVQLLPRTAAVESMMRNEAPFFLSNGERVRINPVTNVPILWESEGGKEIILTEEPLVVPIANLAKGRNIDFIYENEPDCIEADPQRPDVVKDAAIGTPEVNYCKEGTALSLFPATRVYITATVIEPDVKHWDPSRRQYVMGPQETRIYFQTEGLIPDLNKNGTDDLLDIRYGESKDRNDNGIPDEVERRRR
;
A
#
# COMPACT_ATOMS: atom_id res chain seq x y z
N MET A 1 31.91 12.68 -34.66
CA MET A 1 31.46 11.76 -35.74
C MET A 1 29.94 11.88 -35.82
N LYS A 2 29.39 12.29 -36.98
CA LYS A 2 27.99 12.75 -37.13
C LYS A 2 27.01 11.58 -37.25
N ILE A 3 25.90 11.61 -36.51
CA ILE A 3 24.66 10.88 -36.85
C ILE A 3 23.50 11.88 -36.82
N LYS A 4 22.72 11.89 -37.91
CA LYS A 4 21.61 12.81 -38.22
C LYS A 4 20.30 12.30 -37.60
N LEU A 5 19.57 13.17 -36.88
CA LEU A 5 18.14 13.01 -36.63
C LEU A 5 17.33 13.63 -37.78
N PHE A 6 16.33 12.89 -38.28
CA PHE A 6 15.29 13.38 -39.19
C PHE A 6 14.04 13.73 -38.37
N THR A 7 13.65 15.01 -38.37
CA THR A 7 12.35 15.49 -37.88
C THR A 7 11.42 15.69 -39.08
N ARG A 8 10.21 15.12 -39.04
CA ARG A 8 9.17 15.31 -40.05
C ARG A 8 7.99 16.04 -39.40
N GLN A 9 7.76 17.28 -39.82
CA GLN A 9 6.61 18.12 -39.44
C GLN A 9 5.30 17.51 -39.94
N VAL A 10 4.26 17.52 -39.08
CA VAL A 10 2.87 17.26 -39.45
C VAL A 10 2.09 18.58 -39.37
N ARG A 11 1.35 18.87 -40.45
CA ARG A 11 0.53 20.06 -40.69
C ARG A 11 -0.81 20.01 -39.93
N GLU A 12 -1.22 21.20 -39.48
CA GLU A 12 -2.54 21.53 -38.92
C GLU A 12 -3.70 21.32 -39.91
N HIS A 13 -4.85 20.87 -39.39
CA HIS A 13 -6.14 20.99 -40.08
C HIS A 13 -7.31 21.40 -39.13
N ARG A 14 -7.73 22.66 -39.33
CA ARG A 14 -9.10 23.23 -39.30
C ARG A 14 -10.16 22.59 -38.40
N GLN A 15 -10.52 23.30 -37.34
CA GLN A 15 -11.85 23.21 -36.70
C GLN A 15 -12.89 24.09 -37.43
N ARG A 16 -14.08 23.53 -37.68
CA ARG A 16 -15.27 24.24 -38.19
C ARG A 16 -16.20 24.61 -37.03
N LYS A 17 -16.65 25.88 -37.06
CA LYS A 17 -17.70 26.48 -36.24
C LYS A 17 -19.04 25.73 -36.36
N VAL A 18 -19.73 25.60 -35.23
CA VAL A 18 -21.20 25.52 -35.17
C VAL A 18 -21.67 26.59 -34.18
N SER A 19 -22.68 27.36 -34.60
CA SER A 19 -23.29 28.47 -33.85
C SER A 19 -24.74 28.16 -33.52
N ARG A 20 -25.27 28.93 -32.55
CA ARG A 20 -26.66 29.07 -32.04
C ARG A 20 -26.91 28.25 -30.76
N LEU A 21 -27.57 28.77 -29.73
CA LEU A 21 -28.70 29.71 -29.72
C LEU A 21 -28.73 30.47 -28.37
N THR A 22 -28.95 31.78 -28.40
CA THR A 22 -29.22 32.62 -27.22
C THR A 22 -30.72 32.57 -26.89
N MET A 23 -31.07 32.13 -25.67
CA MET A 23 -32.36 32.44 -25.06
C MET A 23 -32.14 33.10 -23.70
N THR A 24 -32.48 34.38 -23.63
CA THR A 24 -32.67 35.18 -22.44
C THR A 24 -33.96 34.76 -21.73
N GLY A 25 -33.86 34.40 -20.45
CA GLY A 25 -35.01 34.16 -19.59
C GLY A 25 -34.61 34.21 -18.12
N SER A 26 -34.81 35.37 -17.49
CA SER A 26 -34.61 35.60 -16.07
C SER A 26 -35.47 34.65 -15.23
N LYS A 27 -34.83 33.86 -14.35
CA LYS A 27 -35.47 33.33 -13.15
C LYS A 27 -34.56 33.59 -11.96
N LEU A 28 -35.16 34.24 -10.98
CA LEU A 28 -34.66 34.57 -9.66
C LEU A 28 -34.08 33.30 -9.00
N ALA A 29 -32.75 33.24 -8.84
CA ALA A 29 -32.11 32.19 -8.06
C ALA A 29 -32.07 32.65 -6.60
N LEU A 30 -32.96 32.06 -5.79
CA LEU A 30 -32.87 32.10 -4.34
C LEU A 30 -31.69 31.20 -3.96
N SER A 31 -30.50 31.79 -3.77
CA SER A 31 -29.33 31.09 -3.21
C SER A 31 -29.63 30.72 -1.75
N LEU A 32 -30.20 29.54 -1.55
CA LEU A 32 -30.16 28.86 -0.27
C LEU A 32 -28.79 28.20 -0.18
N THR A 33 -27.83 28.92 0.38
CA THR A 33 -26.51 28.40 0.72
C THR A 33 -26.68 27.40 1.86
N LEU A 34 -26.99 26.14 1.51
CA LEU A 34 -26.83 25.01 2.41
C LEU A 34 -25.33 24.83 2.63
N LEU A 35 -24.82 25.48 3.68
CA LEU A 35 -23.54 25.15 4.31
C LEU A 35 -23.68 23.77 4.96
N PHE A 36 -23.70 22.72 4.14
CA PHE A 36 -23.20 21.43 4.60
C PHE A 36 -21.69 21.53 4.56
N GLY A 37 -21.12 22.02 5.66
CA GLY A 37 -19.74 21.70 5.99
C GLY A 37 -19.67 20.20 6.26
N SER A 38 -19.55 19.40 5.20
CA SER A 38 -19.06 18.04 5.35
C SER A 38 -17.58 18.16 5.68
N SER A 39 -17.27 18.29 6.96
CA SER A 39 -15.94 17.95 7.48
C SER A 39 -15.77 16.44 7.27
N TYR A 40 -15.32 16.06 6.08
CA TYR A 40 -14.82 14.72 5.83
C TYR A 40 -13.50 14.62 6.58
N ALA A 41 -13.48 13.86 7.67
CA ALA A 41 -12.23 13.33 8.19
C ALA A 41 -11.76 12.29 7.18
N PHE A 42 -10.81 12.66 6.32
CA PHE A 42 -10.05 11.66 5.59
C PHE A 42 -9.28 10.84 6.62
N ALA A 43 -9.32 9.52 6.53
CA ALA A 43 -8.42 8.69 7.31
C ALA A 43 -7.02 8.80 6.67
N THR A 44 -6.27 9.83 7.06
CA THR A 44 -4.81 9.91 6.86
C THR A 44 -4.04 9.16 7.93
N ASP A 45 -4.72 8.82 9.02
CA ASP A 45 -4.11 8.14 10.15
C ASP A 45 -4.17 6.64 9.97
N CYS A 46 -3.07 5.98 10.32
CA CYS A 46 -3.00 4.54 10.36
C CYS A 46 -4.14 3.97 11.23
N PRO A 47 -5.01 3.09 10.70
CA PRO A 47 -6.10 2.54 11.49
C PRO A 47 -5.59 1.86 12.76
N SER A 48 -6.29 2.01 13.88
CA SER A 48 -5.87 1.37 15.14
C SER A 48 -5.69 -0.14 15.00
N ALA A 49 -6.50 -0.78 14.15
CA ALA A 49 -6.37 -2.20 13.84
C ALA A 49 -5.04 -2.51 13.11
N ALA A 50 -4.66 -1.68 12.14
CA ALA A 50 -3.40 -1.77 11.41
C ALA A 50 -2.18 -1.59 12.33
N VAL A 51 -2.27 -0.71 13.33
CA VAL A 51 -1.24 -0.50 14.36
C VAL A 51 -1.14 -1.72 15.30
N SER A 52 -2.28 -2.29 15.69
CA SER A 52 -2.32 -3.44 16.62
C SER A 52 -2.02 -4.80 15.99
N SER A 53 -1.97 -4.88 14.66
CA SER A 53 -1.72 -6.13 13.94
C SER A 53 -0.29 -6.62 14.17
N PRO A 54 -0.07 -7.94 14.33
CA PRO A 54 1.27 -8.49 14.49
C PRO A 54 2.21 -8.04 13.37
N LYS A 55 3.46 -7.72 13.73
CA LYS A 55 4.48 -7.19 12.82
C LYS A 55 5.71 -8.10 12.79
N ASN A 56 6.42 -8.08 11.67
CA ASN A 56 7.63 -8.87 11.47
C ASN A 56 8.91 -8.10 11.85
N SER A 57 8.83 -6.78 12.00
CA SER A 57 9.97 -5.91 12.30
C SER A 57 9.61 -4.85 13.35
N ASN A 58 10.52 -4.56 14.28
CA ASN A 58 10.35 -3.46 15.23
C ASN A 58 11.26 -2.27 14.87
N LEU A 59 10.68 -1.10 14.66
CA LEU A 59 11.39 0.18 14.52
C LEU A 59 11.29 0.98 15.82
N TYR A 60 12.36 0.98 16.60
CA TYR A 60 12.44 1.74 17.83
C TYR A 60 12.85 3.19 17.55
N LEU A 61 11.98 4.13 17.90
CA LEU A 61 12.31 5.55 17.94
C LEU A 61 12.83 5.88 19.34
N TYR A 62 14.16 5.87 19.49
CA TYR A 62 14.82 6.08 20.77
C TYR A 62 15.08 7.56 21.01
N TYR A 63 14.41 8.14 22.01
CA TYR A 63 14.56 9.51 22.48
C TYR A 63 15.29 9.51 23.84
N PRO A 64 16.64 9.62 23.89
CA PRO A 64 17.36 9.50 25.14
C PRO A 64 16.88 10.54 26.17
N ALA A 65 16.67 10.11 27.41
CA ALA A 65 16.34 11.03 28.51
C ALA A 65 17.61 11.69 29.11
N VAL A 66 18.75 11.05 28.94
CA VAL A 66 20.08 11.48 29.38
C VAL A 66 21.09 11.18 28.28
N VAL A 67 22.29 11.76 28.36
CA VAL A 67 23.39 11.42 27.45
C VAL A 67 23.67 9.93 27.54
N ASP A 68 23.61 9.24 26.40
CA ASP A 68 23.85 7.80 26.31
C ASP A 68 25.17 7.50 25.56
N PRO A 69 26.27 7.25 26.28
CA PRO A 69 27.55 6.90 25.68
C PRO A 69 27.64 5.45 25.21
N LEU A 70 26.61 4.63 25.46
CA LEU A 70 26.57 3.23 25.05
C LEU A 70 25.85 3.04 23.71
N PHE A 71 25.20 4.09 23.20
CA PHE A 71 24.60 4.04 21.86
C PHE A 71 25.68 3.70 20.82
N PRO A 72 25.46 2.76 19.88
CA PRO A 72 26.52 2.26 19.01
C PRO A 72 27.14 3.34 18.10
N ASN A 73 28.46 3.27 17.95
CA ASN A 73 29.21 4.13 17.01
C ASN A 73 29.34 3.48 15.63
N PHE A 74 28.21 3.25 14.97
CA PHE A 74 28.16 2.50 13.71
C PHE A 74 28.76 3.28 12.51
N GLN A 75 28.88 4.61 12.60
CA GLN A 75 29.54 5.47 11.59
C GLN A 75 30.56 6.42 12.28
N PRO A 76 31.81 5.96 12.52
CA PRO A 76 32.83 6.77 13.18
C PRO A 76 33.12 8.09 12.46
N GLY A 77 33.21 9.20 13.21
CA GLY A 77 33.46 10.54 12.67
C GLY A 77 32.20 11.38 12.42
N PHE A 78 31.03 10.74 12.36
CA PHE A 78 29.74 11.41 12.18
C PHE A 78 29.06 11.87 13.48
N GLY A 79 29.67 11.57 14.64
CA GLY A 79 29.12 11.97 15.94
C GLY A 79 27.84 11.25 16.31
N VAL A 80 27.66 10.00 15.85
CA VAL A 80 26.46 9.20 16.15
C VAL A 80 26.38 8.78 17.64
N THR A 81 27.53 8.67 18.32
CA THR A 81 27.64 8.45 19.76
C THR A 81 28.48 9.56 20.43
N PRO A 82 28.18 9.95 21.69
CA PRO A 82 27.02 9.57 22.50
C PRO A 82 25.70 10.08 21.91
N ALA A 83 24.60 9.34 22.08
CA ALA A 83 23.28 9.85 21.75
C ALA A 83 22.87 10.89 22.80
N GLN A 84 22.55 12.11 22.36
CA GLN A 84 22.20 13.22 23.26
C GLN A 84 20.72 13.16 23.65
N PRO A 85 20.34 13.76 24.80
CA PRO A 85 18.95 13.86 25.20
C PRO A 85 18.08 14.50 24.11
N PHE A 86 16.80 14.14 24.07
CA PHE A 86 15.82 14.81 23.23
C PHE A 86 14.95 15.75 24.06
N ASN A 87 15.00 17.05 23.76
CA ASN A 87 14.19 18.04 24.46
C ASN A 87 13.71 19.17 23.53
N VAL A 88 12.41 19.46 23.55
CA VAL A 88 11.81 20.51 22.73
C VAL A 88 12.37 21.90 23.06
N SER A 89 12.81 22.14 24.30
CA SER A 89 13.39 23.42 24.69
C SER A 89 14.67 23.78 23.95
N ASP A 90 15.38 22.76 23.44
CA ASP A 90 16.63 22.92 22.71
C ASP A 90 16.39 23.22 21.21
N LEU A 91 15.13 23.11 20.78
CA LEU A 91 14.66 23.33 19.41
C LEU A 91 13.82 24.62 19.35
N ASP A 92 12.56 24.54 19.79
CA ASP A 92 11.66 25.67 19.95
C ASP A 92 10.65 25.37 21.06
N GLY A 93 10.89 25.89 22.26
CA GLY A 93 10.02 25.66 23.42
C GLY A 93 8.61 26.25 23.31
N SER A 94 8.28 26.99 22.25
CA SER A 94 6.94 27.56 22.04
C SER A 94 5.95 26.62 21.35
N ILE A 95 6.42 25.53 20.73
CA ILE A 95 5.58 24.63 19.91
C ILE A 95 4.82 23.59 20.73
N GLY A 96 5.14 23.46 22.02
CA GLY A 96 4.53 22.49 22.93
C GLY A 96 5.52 21.86 23.89
N THR A 97 5.18 20.69 24.42
CA THR A 97 6.03 19.90 25.32
C THR A 97 6.85 18.85 24.57
N THR A 98 7.93 18.37 25.17
CA THR A 98 8.75 17.27 24.61
C THR A 98 7.93 16.01 24.35
N ALA A 99 6.94 15.71 25.21
CA ALA A 99 6.05 14.58 25.00
C ALA A 99 5.22 14.76 23.72
N GLN A 100 4.57 15.91 23.55
CA GLN A 100 3.77 16.20 22.35
C GLN A 100 4.60 16.12 21.06
N LEU A 101 5.85 16.61 21.07
CA LEU A 101 6.70 16.53 19.88
C LEU A 101 7.10 15.09 19.57
N ARG A 102 7.41 14.25 20.58
CA ARG A 102 7.67 12.82 20.35
C ARG A 102 6.45 12.11 19.78
N ASP A 103 5.27 12.38 20.31
CA ASP A 103 4.02 11.78 19.84
C ASP A 103 3.75 12.17 18.37
N GLU A 104 3.97 13.45 18.01
CA GLU A 104 3.85 13.93 16.63
C GLU A 104 4.86 13.26 15.68
N ILE A 105 6.13 13.18 16.08
CA ILE A 105 7.18 12.49 15.30
C ILE A 105 6.82 11.02 15.10
N THR A 106 6.42 10.34 16.19
CA THR A 106 6.01 8.94 16.14
C THR A 106 4.82 8.74 15.22
N GLN A 107 3.82 9.62 15.24
CA GLN A 107 2.66 9.51 14.36
C GLN A 107 3.04 9.65 12.89
N VAL A 108 3.97 10.54 12.55
CA VAL A 108 4.50 10.66 11.18
C VAL A 108 5.13 9.33 10.73
N VAL A 109 6.01 8.76 11.54
CA VAL A 109 6.67 7.48 11.19
C VAL A 109 5.67 6.32 11.14
N VAL A 110 4.70 6.26 12.06
CA VAL A 110 3.60 5.28 12.04
C VAL A 110 2.81 5.38 10.73
N ASN A 111 2.49 6.59 10.28
CA ASN A 111 1.75 6.78 9.04
C ASN A 111 2.58 6.38 7.81
N ASP A 112 3.86 6.74 7.77
CA ASP A 112 4.78 6.37 6.68
C ASP A 112 4.91 4.84 6.52
N TYR A 113 4.97 4.12 7.64
CA TYR A 113 5.14 2.67 7.66
C TYR A 113 3.83 1.87 7.82
N CYS A 114 2.67 2.53 7.86
CA CYS A 114 1.40 1.89 8.24
C CYS A 114 1.00 0.69 7.37
N GLU A 115 1.33 0.75 6.09
CA GLU A 115 1.00 -0.30 5.11
C GLU A 115 1.98 -1.49 5.14
N PHE A 116 3.07 -1.41 5.93
CA PHE A 116 4.12 -2.42 6.03
C PHE A 116 4.05 -3.21 7.36
N SER A 117 4.72 -4.36 7.40
CA SER A 117 4.82 -5.20 8.61
C SER A 117 5.91 -4.68 9.58
N VAL A 118 5.83 -3.39 9.91
CA VAL A 118 6.73 -2.69 10.84
C VAL A 118 5.94 -2.17 12.05
N ASP A 119 6.44 -2.44 13.25
CA ASP A 119 5.93 -1.91 14.52
C ASP A 119 6.78 -0.71 14.96
N VAL A 120 6.18 0.47 15.05
CA VAL A 120 6.90 1.71 15.39
C VAL A 120 6.76 1.99 16.88
N LEU A 121 7.87 1.89 17.61
CA LEU A 121 7.89 1.85 19.07
C LEU A 121 8.67 3.04 19.64
N PRO A 122 8.02 4.09 20.17
CA PRO A 122 8.72 5.17 20.86
C PRO A 122 9.25 4.72 22.22
N VAL A 123 10.54 4.96 22.48
CA VAL A 123 11.20 4.59 23.74
C VAL A 123 12.09 5.71 24.26
N THR A 124 12.23 5.82 25.58
CA THR A 124 13.08 6.87 26.22
C THR A 124 14.36 6.34 26.86
N SER A 125 14.52 5.02 26.81
CA SER A 125 15.68 4.26 27.28
C SER A 125 15.98 3.20 26.22
N MET A 126 17.24 2.85 26.06
CA MET A 126 17.64 1.80 25.13
C MET A 126 16.80 0.53 25.38
N PRO A 127 16.08 0.01 24.37
CA PRO A 127 15.21 -1.14 24.54
C PRO A 127 16.01 -2.42 24.75
N THR A 128 15.36 -3.44 25.33
CA THR A 128 15.91 -4.80 25.30
C THR A 128 15.53 -5.42 23.96
N LEU A 129 16.52 -5.77 23.15
CA LEU A 129 16.33 -6.22 21.77
C LEU A 129 16.27 -7.76 21.74
N THR A 130 15.06 -8.30 21.92
CA THR A 130 14.81 -9.76 21.92
C THR A 130 14.31 -10.30 20.60
N GLU A 131 13.70 -9.43 19.79
CA GLU A 131 13.13 -9.82 18.51
C GLU A 131 14.23 -10.13 17.49
N PRO A 132 13.98 -11.03 16.53
CA PRO A 132 14.98 -11.40 15.52
C PRO A 132 15.31 -10.22 14.59
N ARG A 133 14.34 -9.33 14.37
CA ARG A 133 14.40 -8.22 13.41
C ARG A 133 14.02 -6.90 14.06
N TRP A 134 14.93 -5.94 14.07
CA TRP A 134 14.70 -4.62 14.67
C TRP A 134 15.61 -3.54 14.08
N GLN A 135 15.20 -2.29 14.27
CA GLN A 135 16.04 -1.13 14.06
C GLN A 135 15.94 -0.17 15.25
N VAL A 136 17.02 0.51 15.60
CA VAL A 136 17.00 1.57 16.62
C VAL A 136 17.50 2.89 16.04
N LEU A 137 16.59 3.86 15.91
CA LEU A 137 16.93 5.23 15.56
C LEU A 137 17.09 6.08 16.81
N GLY A 138 18.33 6.52 17.10
CA GLY A 138 18.58 7.51 18.14
C GLY A 138 18.18 8.92 17.66
N ILE A 139 17.29 9.59 18.38
CA ILE A 139 16.81 10.93 18.05
C ILE A 139 17.19 11.85 19.20
N GLY A 140 18.11 12.79 18.94
CA GLY A 140 18.61 13.74 19.94
C GLY A 140 18.38 15.19 19.52
N SER A 141 18.30 16.12 20.47
CA SER A 141 18.25 17.57 20.21
C SER A 141 19.64 18.17 20.01
N ASP A 142 20.50 17.45 19.29
CA ASP A 142 21.88 17.81 18.99
C ASP A 142 22.14 17.97 17.49
N ILE A 143 23.37 18.38 17.16
CA ILE A 143 23.91 18.45 15.80
C ILE A 143 25.06 17.45 15.65
N SER A 144 25.23 16.91 14.45
CA SER A 144 26.39 16.08 14.14
C SER A 144 27.69 16.88 14.27
N SER A 145 28.73 16.23 14.81
CA SER A 145 30.10 16.78 14.81
C SER A 145 30.71 16.88 13.42
N TYR A 146 30.16 16.17 12.43
CA TYR A 146 30.61 16.20 11.04
C TYR A 146 30.10 17.45 10.31
N SER A 147 28.81 17.75 10.44
CA SER A 147 28.18 18.89 9.79
C SER A 147 26.91 19.33 10.51
N ALA A 148 26.75 20.64 10.74
CA ALA A 148 25.53 21.22 11.32
C ALA A 148 24.29 21.11 10.41
N GLY A 149 24.47 20.74 9.14
CA GLY A 149 23.38 20.48 8.18
C GLY A 149 23.15 18.99 7.91
N LEU A 150 23.78 18.08 8.66
CA LEU A 150 23.44 16.66 8.61
C LEU A 150 22.21 16.42 9.49
N PHE A 151 21.08 16.08 8.88
CA PHE A 151 19.82 15.85 9.59
C PHE A 151 19.70 14.44 10.16
N GLY A 152 20.28 13.46 9.47
CA GLY A 152 20.26 12.06 9.88
C GLY A 152 21.32 11.24 9.16
N ILE A 153 21.54 10.03 9.66
CA ILE A 153 22.42 9.02 9.06
C ILE A 153 22.00 7.62 9.53
N ALA A 154 22.00 6.68 8.60
CA ALA A 154 21.71 5.26 8.80
C ALA A 154 23.02 4.45 8.94
N SER A 155 22.92 3.22 9.45
CA SER A 155 24.06 2.30 9.51
C SER A 155 24.64 2.04 8.12
N ALA A 156 23.77 1.70 7.19
CA ALA A 156 24.07 1.42 5.80
C ALA A 156 22.81 1.60 4.95
N VAL A 157 22.94 1.39 3.64
CA VAL A 157 21.79 0.98 2.83
C VAL A 157 21.83 -0.54 2.74
N ASP A 158 20.97 -1.19 3.49
CA ASP A 158 20.94 -2.65 3.60
C ASP A 158 20.22 -3.28 2.39
N ILE A 159 20.92 -3.39 1.27
CA ILE A 159 20.34 -3.84 -0.01
C ILE A 159 19.81 -5.27 0.11
N ASN A 160 18.57 -5.47 -0.35
CA ASN A 160 17.78 -6.68 -0.11
C ASN A 160 17.57 -7.02 1.37
N ASP A 161 17.87 -6.07 2.26
CA ASP A 161 17.63 -6.16 3.68
C ASP A 161 18.30 -7.41 4.30
N SER A 162 19.62 -7.50 4.07
CA SER A 162 20.47 -8.61 4.46
C SER A 162 20.82 -8.64 5.96
N ASP A 163 20.73 -7.49 6.64
CA ASP A 163 20.89 -7.32 8.07
C ASP A 163 19.56 -6.98 8.73
N ALA A 164 19.01 -7.94 9.47
CA ALA A 164 17.77 -7.75 10.19
C ALA A 164 17.89 -6.76 11.38
N GLN A 165 19.09 -6.27 11.71
CA GLN A 165 19.41 -5.58 12.96
C GLN A 165 20.24 -4.31 12.76
N ASP A 166 19.56 -3.17 12.72
CA ASP A 166 20.19 -1.92 12.29
C ASP A 166 20.05 -0.74 13.26
N HIS A 167 20.86 0.28 13.01
CA HIS A 167 20.84 1.52 13.77
C HIS A 167 20.76 2.74 12.85
N GLY A 168 20.34 3.85 13.42
CA GLY A 168 20.41 5.14 12.73
C GLY A 168 20.39 6.28 13.74
N ARG A 169 20.62 7.50 13.25
CA ARG A 169 20.59 8.72 14.04
C ARG A 169 19.86 9.84 13.33
N VAL A 170 19.11 10.61 14.10
CA VAL A 170 18.53 11.89 13.70
C VAL A 170 19.01 13.01 14.64
N PHE A 171 19.51 14.08 14.05
CA PHE A 171 20.07 15.26 14.73
C PHE A 171 19.05 16.40 14.66
N ALA A 172 18.10 16.43 15.60
CA ALA A 172 16.94 17.32 15.50
C ALA A 172 17.33 18.82 15.54
N GLN A 173 18.43 19.18 16.18
CA GLN A 173 18.88 20.58 16.23
C GLN A 173 19.45 21.07 14.89
N ALA A 174 19.81 20.15 13.97
CA ALA A 174 20.25 20.52 12.62
C ALA A 174 19.14 21.29 11.86
N PHE A 175 17.87 21.02 12.14
CA PHE A 175 16.73 21.77 11.59
C PHE A 175 16.65 23.20 12.11
N ALA A 176 16.88 23.41 13.41
CA ALA A 176 16.97 24.77 13.97
C ALA A 176 18.13 25.55 13.33
N ALA A 177 19.27 24.89 13.12
CA ALA A 177 20.47 25.50 12.57
C ALA A 177 20.35 25.82 11.06
N SER A 178 19.81 24.89 10.28
CA SER A 178 19.87 24.92 8.81
C SER A 178 18.52 25.24 8.14
N CYS A 179 17.41 25.06 8.86
CA CYS A 179 16.05 25.25 8.34
C CYS A 179 15.21 26.27 9.13
N SER A 180 15.84 27.13 9.93
CA SER A 180 15.17 28.16 10.74
C SER A 180 14.07 28.95 9.99
N PRO A 181 14.24 29.39 8.73
CA PRO A 181 13.18 30.13 8.03
C PRO A 181 11.87 29.34 7.84
N ALA A 182 11.95 28.01 7.78
CA ALA A 182 10.79 27.13 7.65
C ALA A 182 10.17 26.73 9.00
N LEU A 183 10.91 26.93 10.11
CA LEU A 183 10.59 26.45 11.46
C LEU A 183 10.73 27.57 12.51
N SER A 184 10.41 28.81 12.16
CA SER A 184 10.44 29.95 13.08
C SER A 184 9.19 30.82 12.97
N GLY A 185 8.90 31.58 14.03
CA GLY A 185 7.74 32.46 14.08
C GLY A 185 6.43 31.71 13.89
N ALA A 186 5.53 32.24 13.07
CA ALA A 186 4.23 31.61 12.79
C ALA A 186 4.34 30.26 12.04
N SER A 187 5.49 29.99 11.41
CA SER A 187 5.76 28.71 10.72
C SER A 187 6.34 27.64 11.65
N SER A 188 6.67 27.99 12.90
CA SER A 188 7.12 27.02 13.89
C SER A 188 5.90 26.40 14.57
N THR A 189 5.41 25.30 14.00
CA THR A 189 4.28 24.55 14.53
C THR A 189 4.72 23.15 14.92
N LEU A 190 4.01 22.54 15.87
CA LEU A 190 4.25 21.16 16.30
C LEU A 190 4.32 20.20 15.11
N ALA A 191 3.33 20.27 14.21
CA ALA A 191 3.26 19.44 13.01
C ALA A 191 4.45 19.61 12.07
N ARG A 192 4.91 20.85 11.83
CA ARG A 192 6.05 21.10 10.93
C ARG A 192 7.37 20.56 11.49
N TRP A 193 7.55 20.63 12.81
CA TRP A 193 8.66 19.97 13.49
C TRP A 193 8.52 18.44 13.47
N GLY A 194 7.31 17.93 13.65
CA GLY A 194 6.95 16.52 13.50
C GLY A 194 7.33 15.97 12.12
N TYR A 195 6.90 16.62 11.03
CA TYR A 195 7.23 16.22 9.67
C TYR A 195 8.73 16.29 9.37
N ALA A 196 9.43 17.30 9.87
CA ALA A 196 10.87 17.43 9.66
C ALA A 196 11.65 16.28 10.31
N ILE A 197 11.41 16.03 11.60
CA ILE A 197 12.15 15.03 12.36
C ILE A 197 11.64 13.62 12.04
N GLY A 198 10.32 13.43 11.98
CA GLY A 198 9.67 12.15 11.65
C GLY A 198 9.96 11.72 10.22
N GLY A 199 9.84 12.62 9.25
CA GLY A 199 10.17 12.30 7.85
C GLY A 199 11.66 12.02 7.63
N THR A 200 12.56 12.56 8.46
CA THR A 200 13.97 12.13 8.47
C THR A 200 14.16 10.81 9.20
N ALA A 201 13.45 10.54 10.29
CA ALA A 201 13.47 9.23 10.94
C ALA A 201 13.03 8.13 9.95
N SER A 202 11.92 8.32 9.24
CA SER A 202 11.47 7.37 8.20
C SER A 202 12.45 7.24 7.05
N HIS A 203 13.15 8.33 6.69
CA HIS A 203 14.19 8.29 5.66
C HIS A 203 15.38 7.40 6.09
N GLU A 204 15.89 7.58 7.31
CA GLU A 204 17.03 6.79 7.79
C GLU A 204 16.65 5.33 8.06
N ALA A 205 15.46 5.06 8.60
CA ALA A 205 14.93 3.70 8.67
C ALA A 205 14.78 3.06 7.28
N GLY A 206 14.39 3.85 6.28
CA GLY A 206 14.30 3.42 4.89
C GLY A 206 15.63 2.86 4.37
N HIS A 207 16.75 3.53 4.63
CA HIS A 207 18.09 3.02 4.24
C HIS A 207 18.38 1.65 4.85
N ASN A 208 18.14 1.50 6.15
CA ASN A 208 18.29 0.24 6.86
C ASN A 208 17.28 -0.84 6.40
N TYR A 209 16.20 -0.48 5.70
CA TYR A 209 15.30 -1.42 5.04
C TYR A 209 15.58 -1.57 3.53
N GLY A 210 16.73 -1.09 3.08
CA GLY A 210 17.26 -1.34 1.73
C GLY A 210 16.85 -0.38 0.63
N ILE A 211 16.30 0.79 0.97
CA ILE A 211 16.00 1.85 -0.01
C ILE A 211 16.95 3.03 0.12
N GLY A 212 17.56 3.45 -0.98
CA GLY A 212 18.46 4.60 -1.02
C GLY A 212 17.89 5.83 -1.71
N HIS A 213 18.65 6.94 -1.75
CA HIS A 213 18.18 8.22 -2.29
C HIS A 213 17.68 8.13 -3.75
N GLY A 214 18.37 7.35 -4.60
CA GLY A 214 17.98 7.14 -6.00
C GLY A 214 16.58 6.54 -6.17
N ASN A 215 16.06 5.84 -5.16
CA ASN A 215 14.72 5.26 -5.19
C ASN A 215 13.61 6.32 -5.02
N SER A 216 13.95 7.58 -4.70
CA SER A 216 13.00 8.69 -4.66
C SER A 216 12.55 9.20 -6.04
N ALA A 217 13.19 8.78 -7.13
CA ALA A 217 12.86 9.23 -8.48
C ALA A 217 11.39 8.91 -8.82
N ALA A 218 10.64 9.92 -9.25
CA ALA A 218 9.24 9.76 -9.62
C ALA A 218 9.08 8.98 -10.92
N LEU A 219 8.20 7.99 -10.92
CA LEU A 219 7.74 7.29 -12.11
C LEU A 219 6.69 8.11 -12.86
N PRO A 220 6.40 7.80 -14.15
CA PRO A 220 5.38 8.52 -14.90
C PRO A 220 4.03 8.57 -14.18
N GLY A 221 3.56 9.79 -13.91
CA GLY A 221 2.28 10.09 -13.28
C GLY A 221 2.19 9.84 -11.77
N GLU A 222 3.33 9.60 -11.13
CA GLU A 222 3.53 9.74 -9.69
C GLU A 222 3.68 11.23 -9.30
N THR A 223 3.61 11.52 -7.99
CA THR A 223 3.98 12.82 -7.43
C THR A 223 5.43 13.20 -7.71
N PRO A 224 5.78 14.50 -7.70
CA PRO A 224 7.16 14.94 -7.92
C PRO A 224 8.14 14.34 -6.91
N THR A 225 9.38 14.07 -7.33
CA THR A 225 10.45 13.48 -6.49
C THR A 225 10.56 14.09 -5.08
N ASN A 226 10.47 15.41 -4.94
CA ASN A 226 10.63 16.07 -3.63
C ASN A 226 9.43 15.92 -2.68
N SER A 227 8.34 15.30 -3.13
CA SER A 227 7.27 14.80 -2.26
C SER A 227 7.62 13.44 -1.64
N HIS A 228 8.71 12.80 -2.07
CA HIS A 228 9.10 11.48 -1.61
C HIS A 228 10.05 11.51 -0.41
N LEU A 229 9.95 10.54 0.49
CA LEU A 229 10.74 10.47 1.72
C LEU A 229 12.25 10.38 1.46
N LEU A 230 12.66 9.61 0.45
CA LEU A 230 14.07 9.37 0.11
C LEU A 230 14.72 10.51 -0.70
N ALA A 231 13.95 11.56 -1.02
CA ALA A 231 14.47 12.76 -1.67
C ALA A 231 15.40 13.51 -0.72
N THR A 232 16.43 14.13 -1.29
CA THR A 232 17.47 14.86 -0.56
C THR A 232 17.72 16.22 -1.21
N GLY A 233 18.65 16.99 -0.66
CA GLY A 233 18.98 18.29 -1.27
C GLY A 233 19.51 18.18 -2.70
N SER A 234 20.13 17.07 -3.09
CA SER A 234 20.59 16.84 -4.46
C SER A 234 19.44 16.71 -5.46
N THR A 235 18.25 16.28 -5.02
CA THR A 235 17.02 16.29 -5.82
C THR A 235 16.32 17.66 -5.81
N GLY A 236 16.88 18.64 -5.10
CA GLY A 236 16.31 19.98 -4.91
C GLY A 236 15.32 20.09 -3.74
N LEU A 237 15.30 19.11 -2.83
CA LEU A 237 14.48 19.19 -1.63
C LEU A 237 14.93 20.37 -0.76
N THR A 238 14.00 21.27 -0.47
CA THR A 238 14.26 22.47 0.35
C THR A 238 13.80 22.26 1.78
N CYS A 239 14.24 23.12 2.71
CA CYS A 239 13.71 23.14 4.07
C CYS A 239 12.18 23.30 4.12
N ASN A 240 11.56 24.02 3.18
CA ASN A 240 10.10 24.12 3.11
C ASN A 240 9.43 22.81 2.66
N GLY A 241 10.12 21.96 1.89
CA GLY A 241 9.63 20.62 1.56
C GLY A 241 9.84 19.61 2.68
N ARG A 242 10.92 19.73 3.46
CA ARG A 242 11.24 18.83 4.59
C ARG A 242 10.22 18.91 5.74
N VAL A 243 9.57 20.05 5.90
CA VAL A 243 8.59 20.34 6.97
C VAL A 243 7.14 20.06 6.56
N LEU A 244 6.96 19.33 5.46
CA LEU A 244 5.66 18.90 4.95
C LEU A 244 5.58 17.37 5.01
N ASP A 245 4.35 16.88 5.03
CA ASP A 245 4.07 15.47 4.86
C ASP A 245 4.62 14.99 3.51
N ARG A 246 5.27 13.83 3.52
CA ARG A 246 5.91 13.18 2.37
C ARG A 246 5.58 11.70 2.45
N HIS A 247 5.72 10.98 1.35
CA HIS A 247 5.43 9.54 1.33
C HIS A 247 6.53 8.77 0.59
N PHE A 248 6.55 7.44 0.71
CA PHE A 248 7.44 6.63 -0.13
C PHE A 248 7.01 6.74 -1.59
N SER A 249 8.01 6.78 -2.48
CA SER A 249 7.77 6.66 -3.92
C SER A 249 7.24 5.26 -4.24
N ASP A 250 6.68 5.06 -5.42
CA ASP A 250 6.24 3.75 -5.93
C ASP A 250 7.40 2.75 -5.95
N THR A 251 8.61 3.20 -6.28
CA THR A 251 9.83 2.36 -6.26
C THR A 251 10.22 1.97 -4.83
N SER A 252 10.29 2.96 -3.91
CA SER A 252 10.62 2.70 -2.51
C SER A 252 9.57 1.80 -1.85
N TYR A 253 8.28 2.06 -2.11
CA TYR A 253 7.18 1.25 -1.61
C TYR A 253 7.28 -0.20 -2.09
N SER A 254 7.59 -0.40 -3.38
CA SER A 254 7.75 -1.73 -3.95
C SER A 254 8.88 -2.54 -3.30
N ILE A 255 10.01 -1.90 -3.02
CA ILE A 255 11.16 -2.54 -2.37
C ILE A 255 10.86 -2.83 -0.89
N LEU A 256 10.27 -1.88 -0.16
CA LEU A 256 9.86 -2.09 1.23
C LEU A 256 8.84 -3.22 1.35
N GLY A 257 7.86 -3.30 0.43
CA GLY A 257 6.88 -4.39 0.42
C GLY A 257 7.53 -5.77 0.29
N HIS A 258 8.66 -5.87 -0.41
CA HIS A 258 9.46 -7.10 -0.47
C HIS A 258 10.26 -7.33 0.81
N ASN A 259 10.99 -6.33 1.28
CA ASN A 259 11.96 -6.48 2.37
C ASN A 259 11.32 -6.63 3.76
N VAL A 260 10.26 -5.87 4.04
CA VAL A 260 9.59 -5.88 5.35
C VAL A 260 8.18 -6.46 5.32
N GLY A 261 7.65 -6.80 4.15
CA GLY A 261 6.28 -7.30 3.99
C GLY A 261 5.21 -6.22 4.17
N LEU A 262 3.98 -6.56 3.79
CA LEU A 262 2.81 -5.68 3.92
C LEU A 262 2.00 -6.01 5.17
N ASN A 263 1.27 -5.02 5.68
CA ASN A 263 0.39 -5.19 6.84
C ASN A 263 -0.93 -5.92 6.49
N SER A 264 -1.27 -5.98 5.20
CA SER A 264 -2.45 -6.69 4.70
C SER A 264 -2.10 -7.49 3.47
N GLU A 265 -2.36 -8.80 3.50
CA GLU A 265 -2.15 -9.67 2.35
C GLU A 265 -3.22 -9.44 1.27
N THR A 266 -4.47 -9.19 1.69
CA THR A 266 -5.59 -9.05 0.76
C THR A 266 -6.52 -7.89 1.08
N LEU A 267 -7.18 -7.37 0.04
CA LEU A 267 -8.20 -6.33 0.12
C LEU A 267 -9.33 -6.60 -0.85
N HIS A 268 -10.57 -6.45 -0.40
CA HIS A 268 -11.75 -6.85 -1.17
C HIS A 268 -12.84 -5.81 -1.07
N ASN A 269 -13.42 -5.43 -2.21
CA ASN A 269 -14.63 -4.62 -2.30
C ASN A 269 -15.67 -5.29 -3.21
N TRP A 270 -16.93 -4.99 -2.94
CA TRP A 270 -18.06 -5.54 -3.65
C TRP A 270 -19.16 -4.50 -3.87
N ASP A 271 -19.65 -4.41 -5.10
CA ASP A 271 -20.93 -3.76 -5.41
C ASP A 271 -22.03 -4.83 -5.42
N PHE A 272 -22.86 -4.84 -4.38
CA PHE A 272 -23.99 -5.75 -4.25
C PHE A 272 -25.32 -5.06 -4.57
N VAL A 273 -26.34 -5.87 -4.83
CA VAL A 273 -27.74 -5.43 -4.94
C VAL A 273 -28.57 -6.20 -3.92
N ASN A 274 -29.57 -5.57 -3.31
CA ASN A 274 -30.58 -6.30 -2.53
C ASN A 274 -31.64 -6.91 -3.48
N PRO A 275 -31.64 -8.24 -3.72
CA PRO A 275 -32.56 -8.87 -4.67
C PRO A 275 -33.97 -9.08 -4.10
N ASN A 276 -34.22 -8.76 -2.82
CA ASN A 276 -35.49 -9.01 -2.15
C ASN A 276 -36.49 -7.88 -2.38
N GLY A 277 -37.78 -8.20 -2.28
CA GLY A 277 -38.87 -7.21 -2.24
C GLY A 277 -39.04 -6.52 -0.87
N ALA A 278 -38.11 -6.74 0.05
CA ALA A 278 -38.10 -6.18 1.41
C ALA A 278 -36.73 -5.55 1.71
N PRO A 279 -36.65 -4.56 2.62
CA PRO A 279 -35.39 -3.92 2.98
C PRO A 279 -34.46 -4.85 3.76
N ALA A 280 -33.18 -4.83 3.43
CA ALA A 280 -32.13 -5.51 4.18
C ALA A 280 -31.52 -4.59 5.25
N HIS A 281 -31.13 -5.16 6.38
CA HIS A 281 -30.62 -4.48 7.57
C HIS A 281 -29.27 -5.02 8.05
N GLY A 282 -28.76 -6.07 7.41
CA GLY A 282 -27.43 -6.60 7.66
C GLY A 282 -27.00 -7.56 6.55
N MET A 283 -25.70 -7.83 6.52
CA MET A 283 -25.08 -8.76 5.58
C MET A 283 -24.02 -9.59 6.29
N LYS A 284 -23.91 -10.86 5.90
CA LYS A 284 -22.81 -11.74 6.28
C LYS A 284 -22.12 -12.29 5.04
N ILE A 285 -20.81 -12.41 5.11
CA ILE A 285 -19.97 -12.98 4.07
C ILE A 285 -19.17 -14.12 4.70
N LYS A 286 -19.26 -15.31 4.11
CA LYS A 286 -18.49 -16.48 4.54
C LYS A 286 -17.12 -16.43 3.88
N ILE A 287 -16.09 -16.58 4.71
CA ILE A 287 -14.70 -16.48 4.32
C ILE A 287 -13.97 -17.75 4.74
N LEU A 288 -13.07 -18.24 3.90
CA LEU A 288 -12.15 -19.33 4.21
C LEU A 288 -10.72 -18.78 4.35
N SER A 289 -9.98 -19.24 5.35
CA SER A 289 -8.55 -18.95 5.49
C SER A 289 -7.84 -20.11 6.19
N SER A 290 -6.55 -20.28 5.95
CA SER A 290 -5.70 -21.22 6.71
C SER A 290 -5.36 -20.70 8.11
N ALA A 291 -5.55 -19.39 8.35
CA ALA A 291 -5.19 -18.74 9.58
C ALA A 291 -5.99 -19.25 10.78
N THR A 292 -5.39 -19.18 11.97
CA THR A 292 -6.05 -19.51 13.24
C THR A 292 -6.86 -18.34 13.82
N SER A 293 -6.57 -17.13 13.36
CA SER A 293 -7.31 -15.89 13.61
C SER A 293 -7.24 -15.01 12.37
N LEU A 294 -8.28 -14.21 12.12
CA LEU A 294 -8.34 -13.33 10.96
C LEU A 294 -8.67 -11.91 11.42
N ASN A 295 -7.82 -10.94 11.09
CA ASN A 295 -7.97 -9.54 11.48
C ASN A 295 -8.26 -8.67 10.25
N MET A 296 -8.99 -7.57 10.47
CA MET A 296 -9.21 -6.53 9.46
C MET A 296 -8.48 -5.26 9.83
N ASN A 297 -7.88 -4.59 8.84
CA ASN A 297 -7.13 -3.36 9.03
C ASN A 297 -7.90 -2.13 8.52
N TRP A 298 -8.24 -2.11 7.23
CA TRP A 298 -9.05 -1.06 6.58
C TRP A 298 -10.42 -1.61 6.16
N VAL A 299 -11.43 -0.74 6.21
CA VAL A 299 -12.81 -1.04 5.84
C VAL A 299 -13.35 0.11 5.00
N TYR A 300 -14.09 -0.21 3.95
CA TYR A 300 -14.84 0.79 3.20
C TYR A 300 -16.01 1.31 4.05
N LEU A 301 -15.90 2.54 4.53
CA LEU A 301 -16.93 3.20 5.35
C LEU A 301 -17.53 4.44 4.69
N TRP A 302 -17.38 4.56 3.37
CA TRP A 302 -17.81 5.75 2.63
C TRP A 302 -19.31 5.75 2.32
N THR A 303 -19.74 6.70 1.49
CA THR A 303 -21.16 7.03 1.33
C THR A 303 -22.01 5.87 0.80
N MET A 304 -21.45 4.86 0.13
CA MET A 304 -22.20 3.70 -0.35
C MET A 304 -22.30 2.54 0.65
N ALA A 305 -21.65 2.64 1.82
CA ALA A 305 -21.69 1.64 2.88
C ALA A 305 -22.86 1.90 3.83
N PRO A 306 -23.90 1.03 3.84
CA PRO A 306 -25.05 1.17 4.74
C PRO A 306 -24.71 0.86 6.19
N TRP A 307 -23.68 0.06 6.43
CA TRP A 307 -23.28 -0.41 7.75
C TRP A 307 -21.86 0.04 8.10
N ASP A 308 -21.63 0.29 9.38
CA ASP A 308 -20.33 0.62 9.98
C ASP A 308 -19.71 -0.62 10.64
N SER A 309 -18.44 -0.51 11.01
CA SER A 309 -17.76 -1.33 12.02
C SER A 309 -18.01 -2.82 11.84
N PRO A 310 -17.66 -3.40 10.68
CA PRO A 310 -17.79 -4.83 10.49
C PRO A 310 -16.93 -5.58 11.49
N ASN A 311 -17.28 -6.83 11.74
CA ASN A 311 -16.46 -7.74 12.53
C ASN A 311 -16.23 -9.05 11.79
N VAL A 312 -15.11 -9.69 12.09
CA VAL A 312 -14.83 -11.07 11.67
C VAL A 312 -14.94 -11.95 12.90
N SER A 313 -15.66 -13.06 12.76
CA SER A 313 -15.78 -14.08 13.80
C SER A 313 -15.39 -15.46 13.25
N GLY A 314 -14.91 -16.34 14.13
CA GLY A 314 -14.43 -17.67 13.78
C GLY A 314 -13.41 -18.17 14.80
N ILE A 315 -12.96 -19.42 14.72
CA ILE A 315 -13.23 -20.42 13.67
C ILE A 315 -14.62 -21.08 13.87
N LEU A 316 -15.47 -21.06 12.85
CA LEU A 316 -16.85 -21.62 12.90
C LEU A 316 -16.93 -23.09 12.44
N GLY A 317 -15.82 -23.63 11.95
CA GLY A 317 -15.72 -24.98 11.39
C GLY A 317 -14.63 -25.03 10.32
N THR A 318 -14.61 -26.10 9.53
CA THR A 318 -13.72 -26.24 8.38
C THR A 318 -14.50 -26.53 7.09
N GLN A 319 -13.93 -26.13 5.96
CA GLN A 319 -14.48 -26.42 4.63
C GLN A 319 -13.34 -26.79 3.67
N VAL A 320 -13.57 -27.82 2.85
CA VAL A 320 -12.67 -28.15 1.76
C VAL A 320 -12.98 -27.28 0.55
N TYR A 321 -11.95 -26.62 0.01
CA TYR A 321 -12.00 -25.85 -1.22
C TYR A 321 -10.81 -26.27 -2.09
N GLN A 322 -11.09 -26.69 -3.33
CA GLN A 322 -10.09 -27.19 -4.28
C GLN A 322 -9.12 -28.25 -3.69
N GLY A 323 -9.64 -29.14 -2.84
CA GLY A 323 -8.84 -30.21 -2.21
C GLY A 323 -8.09 -29.81 -0.94
N THR A 324 -8.09 -28.54 -0.56
CA THR A 324 -7.45 -28.03 0.66
C THR A 324 -8.51 -27.71 1.73
N SER A 325 -8.27 -28.10 2.97
CA SER A 325 -9.15 -27.78 4.11
C SER A 325 -8.78 -26.42 4.69
N TYR A 326 -9.76 -25.54 4.81
CA TYR A 326 -9.63 -24.20 5.37
C TYR A 326 -10.52 -24.02 6.61
N ASN A 327 -10.13 -23.10 7.49
CA ASN A 327 -10.97 -22.63 8.58
C ASN A 327 -12.04 -21.68 8.06
N VAL A 328 -13.26 -21.80 8.60
CA VAL A 328 -14.40 -20.95 8.23
C VAL A 328 -14.48 -19.76 9.18
N PHE A 329 -14.51 -18.57 8.60
CA PHE A 329 -14.76 -17.30 9.24
C PHE A 329 -16.02 -16.65 8.67
N GLU A 330 -16.60 -15.72 9.43
CA GLU A 330 -17.77 -14.95 9.03
C GLU A 330 -17.51 -13.46 9.25
N LEU A 331 -17.58 -12.69 8.15
CA LEU A 331 -17.56 -11.25 8.15
C LEU A 331 -18.98 -10.71 8.25
N THR A 332 -19.29 -9.94 9.29
CA THR A 332 -20.64 -9.42 9.56
C THR A 332 -20.68 -7.90 9.45
N TYR A 333 -21.66 -7.39 8.71
CA TYR A 333 -22.04 -5.98 8.61
C TYR A 333 -23.47 -5.80 9.15
N SER A 334 -23.65 -5.07 10.24
CA SER A 334 -24.99 -4.88 10.82
C SER A 334 -25.18 -3.56 11.58
N THR A 335 -24.11 -2.85 11.93
CA THR A 335 -24.20 -1.58 12.66
C THR A 335 -24.72 -0.47 11.74
N PRO A 336 -25.91 0.11 11.96
CA PRO A 336 -26.48 1.08 11.01
C PRO A 336 -25.67 2.37 10.89
N LYS A 337 -25.46 2.85 9.65
CA LYS A 337 -24.74 4.09 9.34
C LYS A 337 -25.50 4.94 8.33
N SER A 338 -25.26 6.25 8.35
CA SER A 338 -25.69 7.15 7.28
C SER A 338 -24.96 6.81 5.97
N TRP A 339 -25.72 6.74 4.88
CA TRP A 339 -25.25 6.35 3.56
C TRP A 339 -26.16 6.93 2.47
N SER A 340 -25.79 6.80 1.20
CA SER A 340 -26.41 7.52 0.08
C SER A 340 -27.68 6.85 -0.47
N GLY A 341 -27.90 5.57 -0.17
CA GLY A 341 -28.98 4.77 -0.79
C GLY A 341 -30.28 4.66 0.01
N GLY A 342 -30.38 5.27 1.20
CA GLY A 342 -31.62 5.19 1.99
C GLY A 342 -31.50 5.65 3.44
N ALA A 343 -32.41 5.14 4.28
CA ALA A 343 -32.34 5.33 5.72
C ALA A 343 -31.11 4.60 6.31
N ASN A 344 -30.65 5.05 7.47
CA ASN A 344 -29.42 4.54 8.09
C ASN A 344 -29.46 3.01 8.26
N GLY A 345 -28.49 2.29 7.69
CA GLY A 345 -28.42 0.82 7.76
C GLY A 345 -29.54 0.07 7.05
N VAL A 346 -30.38 0.74 6.27
CA VAL A 346 -31.52 0.12 5.56
C VAL A 346 -31.26 0.14 4.06
N VAL A 347 -31.01 -1.01 3.46
CA VAL A 347 -30.84 -1.18 2.01
C VAL A 347 -32.20 -1.51 1.37
N PRO A 348 -32.82 -0.58 0.60
CA PRO A 348 -34.13 -0.81 0.03
C PRO A 348 -34.14 -1.94 -1.03
N PRO A 349 -35.32 -2.47 -1.37
CA PRO A 349 -35.48 -3.45 -2.45
C PRO A 349 -34.85 -2.99 -3.77
N GLY A 350 -34.03 -3.84 -4.40
CA GLY A 350 -33.37 -3.57 -5.69
C GLY A 350 -32.28 -2.50 -5.65
N SER A 351 -31.89 -2.00 -4.48
CA SER A 351 -30.87 -0.95 -4.35
C SER A 351 -29.46 -1.54 -4.32
N VAL A 352 -28.52 -0.81 -4.93
CA VAL A 352 -27.09 -1.11 -4.91
C VAL A 352 -26.48 -0.60 -3.61
N PHE A 353 -25.53 -1.33 -3.04
CA PHE A 353 -24.71 -0.90 -1.91
C PHE A 353 -23.29 -1.45 -2.05
N HIS A 354 -22.33 -0.78 -1.40
CA HIS A 354 -20.91 -1.11 -1.51
C HIS A 354 -20.33 -1.47 -0.15
N LEU A 355 -19.55 -2.54 -0.11
CA LEU A 355 -18.83 -3.00 1.08
C LEU A 355 -17.38 -3.31 0.72
N GLY A 356 -16.49 -3.25 1.71
CA GLY A 356 -15.11 -3.66 1.49
C GLY A 356 -14.31 -3.74 2.78
N ALA A 357 -13.31 -4.62 2.79
CA ALA A 357 -12.44 -4.87 3.92
C ALA A 357 -11.08 -5.47 3.48
N THR A 358 -10.03 -5.15 4.23
CA THR A 358 -8.71 -5.81 4.11
C THR A 358 -8.57 -6.94 5.11
N PHE A 359 -7.70 -7.90 4.82
CA PHE A 359 -7.29 -8.93 5.77
C PHE A 359 -5.78 -9.04 5.85
N ASN A 360 -5.28 -9.36 7.04
CA ASN A 360 -3.87 -9.62 7.30
C ASN A 360 -3.41 -11.01 6.85
N GLU A 361 -4.30 -11.78 6.21
CA GLU A 361 -4.07 -13.16 5.78
C GLU A 361 -4.77 -13.37 4.43
N ASN A 362 -4.35 -14.43 3.74
CA ASN A 362 -5.02 -14.95 2.57
C ASN A 362 -6.42 -15.44 2.89
N VAL A 363 -7.39 -14.97 2.10
CA VAL A 363 -8.81 -15.30 2.26
C VAL A 363 -9.44 -15.69 0.94
N ILE A 364 -10.38 -16.64 1.02
CA ILE A 364 -11.25 -17.04 -0.10
C ILE A 364 -12.68 -16.73 0.29
N VAL A 365 -13.36 -15.95 -0.55
CA VAL A 365 -14.74 -15.52 -0.30
C VAL A 365 -15.68 -16.53 -0.97
N VAL A 366 -16.65 -17.10 -0.23
CA VAL A 366 -17.40 -18.27 -0.75
C VAL A 366 -18.92 -18.15 -0.73
N ASP A 367 -19.51 -17.34 0.14
CA ASP A 367 -20.98 -17.23 0.24
C ASP A 367 -21.40 -15.89 0.84
N THR A 368 -22.63 -15.45 0.55
CA THR A 368 -23.20 -14.24 1.15
C THR A 368 -24.64 -14.40 1.60
N GLN A 369 -25.03 -13.64 2.62
CA GLN A 369 -26.35 -13.69 3.23
C GLN A 369 -26.84 -12.28 3.57
N LEU A 370 -28.14 -12.02 3.41
CA LEU A 370 -28.80 -10.78 3.82
C LEU A 370 -29.79 -11.03 4.96
N PHE A 371 -29.96 -10.04 5.82
CA PHE A 371 -30.79 -10.12 7.02
C PHE A 371 -31.84 -9.01 7.07
N ASP A 372 -33.03 -9.34 7.57
CA ASP A 372 -34.09 -8.36 7.82
C ASP A 372 -33.87 -7.60 9.15
N SER A 373 -34.79 -6.68 9.49
CA SER A 373 -34.71 -5.87 10.72
C SER A 373 -34.80 -6.68 12.01
N SER A 374 -35.26 -7.92 11.93
CA SER A 374 -35.36 -8.86 13.05
C SER A 374 -34.21 -9.87 13.06
N ASN A 375 -33.17 -9.63 12.25
CA ASN A 375 -32.01 -10.50 12.08
C ASN A 375 -32.37 -11.91 11.58
N ASN A 376 -33.47 -12.04 10.84
CA ASN A 376 -33.79 -13.27 10.13
C ASN A 376 -33.13 -13.28 8.75
N LEU A 377 -32.68 -14.46 8.33
CA LEU A 377 -32.16 -14.66 6.98
C LEU A 377 -33.23 -14.34 5.93
N MET A 378 -32.88 -13.50 4.98
CA MET A 378 -33.72 -13.17 3.84
C MET A 378 -33.69 -14.30 2.81
N VAL A 379 -34.76 -14.42 2.02
CA VAL A 379 -34.93 -15.52 1.06
C VAL A 379 -33.92 -15.48 -0.08
N LEU A 380 -33.54 -14.28 -0.53
CA LEU A 380 -32.61 -14.08 -1.62
C LEU A 380 -31.36 -13.33 -1.11
N ALA A 381 -30.20 -13.67 -1.66
CA ALA A 381 -28.94 -12.97 -1.42
C ALA A 381 -28.16 -12.89 -2.74
N PRO A 382 -27.35 -11.83 -2.95
CA PRO A 382 -26.46 -11.77 -4.10
C PRO A 382 -25.43 -12.90 -4.02
N ARG A 383 -25.12 -13.57 -5.14
CA ARG A 383 -24.00 -14.51 -5.18
C ARG A 383 -22.76 -13.88 -5.79
N ILE A 384 -21.63 -14.51 -5.49
CA ILE A 384 -20.30 -14.21 -6.02
C ILE A 384 -19.60 -15.53 -6.33
N PRO A 385 -18.71 -15.56 -7.34
CA PRO A 385 -17.80 -16.68 -7.50
C PRO A 385 -16.88 -16.73 -6.29
N SER A 386 -16.39 -17.93 -5.97
CA SER A 386 -15.22 -18.04 -5.12
C SER A 386 -13.99 -17.64 -5.90
N TYR A 387 -13.03 -17.01 -5.24
CA TYR A 387 -11.75 -16.64 -5.84
C TYR A 387 -10.65 -16.68 -4.79
N ASP A 388 -9.43 -16.98 -5.26
CA ASP A 388 -8.23 -17.05 -4.43
C ASP A 388 -7.28 -15.87 -4.68
N VAL A 389 -6.15 -15.92 -3.97
CA VAL A 389 -5.07 -14.93 -3.96
C VAL A 389 -3.96 -15.25 -4.97
N GLY A 390 -4.11 -16.37 -5.69
CA GLY A 390 -3.16 -16.88 -6.66
C GLY A 390 -1.95 -17.58 -6.08
N ASP A 391 -1.33 -18.42 -6.92
CA ASP A 391 -0.11 -19.15 -6.61
C ASP A 391 0.72 -19.35 -7.89
N ILE A 392 1.97 -19.76 -7.72
CA ILE A 392 2.86 -20.08 -8.83
C ILE A 392 2.59 -21.51 -9.30
N ASN A 393 2.14 -21.62 -10.55
CA ASN A 393 2.06 -22.89 -11.25
C ASN A 393 3.47 -23.35 -11.62
N ILE A 394 4.01 -24.27 -10.82
CA ILE A 394 5.38 -24.77 -10.98
C ILE A 394 5.64 -25.56 -12.28
N VAL A 395 4.62 -25.83 -13.09
CA VAL A 395 4.82 -26.54 -14.38
C VAL A 395 5.22 -25.56 -15.47
N ASN A 396 4.70 -24.33 -15.41
CA ASN A 396 4.88 -23.33 -16.46
C ASN A 396 5.50 -22.00 -15.95
N GLY A 397 5.62 -21.81 -14.63
CA GLY A 397 6.14 -20.60 -14.00
C GLY A 397 5.14 -19.44 -13.96
N ASN A 398 3.87 -19.67 -14.27
CA ASN A 398 2.84 -18.63 -14.24
C ASN A 398 2.37 -18.36 -12.81
N PHE A 399 2.20 -17.10 -12.45
CA PHE A 399 1.34 -16.71 -11.35
C PHE A 399 -0.11 -16.72 -11.84
N GLU A 400 -0.93 -17.58 -11.23
CA GLU A 400 -2.30 -17.87 -11.67
C GLU A 400 -3.27 -17.61 -10.53
N ILE A 401 -4.37 -16.90 -10.81
CA ILE A 401 -5.51 -16.73 -9.90
C ILE A 401 -6.69 -17.52 -10.45
N ALA A 402 -7.46 -18.20 -9.59
CA ALA A 402 -8.64 -18.95 -10.02
C ALA A 402 -9.94 -18.33 -9.50
N LEU A 403 -10.93 -18.20 -10.40
CA LEU A 403 -12.32 -17.97 -10.05
C LEU A 403 -13.07 -19.30 -10.18
N SER A 404 -13.83 -19.70 -9.17
CA SER A 404 -14.58 -20.96 -9.12
C SER A 404 -16.04 -20.71 -8.77
N ASN A 405 -16.92 -21.61 -9.21
CA ASN A 405 -18.32 -21.60 -8.83
C ASN A 405 -18.65 -22.86 -8.03
N VAL A 406 -19.03 -22.67 -6.77
CA VAL A 406 -19.38 -23.76 -5.84
C VAL A 406 -20.77 -24.36 -6.11
N GLU A 407 -21.56 -23.75 -6.99
CA GLU A 407 -22.89 -24.22 -7.43
C GLU A 407 -22.93 -24.31 -8.98
N PRO A 408 -22.36 -25.36 -9.58
CA PRO A 408 -22.18 -25.45 -11.04
C PRO A 408 -23.49 -25.47 -11.84
N ASP A 409 -24.60 -25.94 -11.22
CA ASP A 409 -25.94 -25.92 -11.82
C ASP A 409 -26.50 -24.50 -12.02
N ARG A 410 -25.86 -23.49 -11.41
CA ARG A 410 -26.23 -22.08 -11.50
C ARG A 410 -25.02 -21.26 -11.95
N PRO A 411 -24.73 -21.24 -13.26
CA PRO A 411 -23.51 -20.64 -13.79
C PRO A 411 -23.48 -19.12 -13.59
N PHE A 412 -22.27 -18.58 -13.47
CA PHE A 412 -22.03 -17.15 -13.61
C PHE A 412 -21.57 -16.83 -15.03
N ILE A 413 -21.82 -15.60 -15.46
CA ILE A 413 -21.11 -14.98 -16.58
C ILE A 413 -20.16 -13.94 -15.99
N ILE A 414 -18.87 -14.11 -16.25
CA ILE A 414 -17.83 -13.15 -15.91
C ILE A 414 -17.62 -12.24 -17.13
N ARG A 415 -17.73 -10.93 -16.91
CA ARG A 415 -17.54 -9.89 -17.92
C ARG A 415 -16.64 -8.79 -17.38
N ASP A 416 -15.93 -8.10 -18.28
CA ASP A 416 -15.08 -6.96 -17.94
C ASP A 416 -14.02 -7.34 -16.88
N LEU A 417 -13.47 -8.55 -16.99
CA LEU A 417 -12.36 -9.00 -16.14
C LEU A 417 -11.10 -8.24 -16.56
N GLU A 418 -10.63 -7.40 -15.65
CA GLU A 418 -9.43 -6.57 -15.81
C GLU A 418 -8.42 -6.94 -14.72
N VAL A 419 -7.15 -7.03 -15.13
CA VAL A 419 -6.02 -7.25 -14.24
C VAL A 419 -5.09 -6.05 -14.39
N GLN A 420 -4.71 -5.47 -13.26
CA GLN A 420 -3.71 -4.41 -13.18
C GLN A 420 -2.65 -4.82 -12.17
N LEU A 421 -1.39 -4.52 -12.47
CA LEU A 421 -0.29 -4.70 -11.54
C LEU A 421 0.02 -3.33 -10.94
N LEU A 422 0.00 -3.20 -9.61
CA LEU A 422 0.21 -1.91 -8.94
C LEU A 422 1.53 -1.92 -8.14
N PRO A 423 2.25 -0.79 -8.13
CA PRO A 423 3.50 -0.67 -7.37
C PRO A 423 3.27 -0.48 -5.86
N ARG A 424 2.01 -0.29 -5.44
CA ARG A 424 1.59 -0.09 -4.06
C ARG A 424 0.13 -0.47 -3.83
N THR A 425 -0.30 -0.50 -2.57
CA THR A 425 -1.70 -0.73 -2.20
C THR A 425 -2.60 0.41 -2.65
N ALA A 426 -3.66 0.11 -3.40
CA ALA A 426 -4.71 1.07 -3.65
C ALA A 426 -5.63 1.17 -2.43
N ALA A 427 -6.03 2.40 -2.08
CA ALA A 427 -6.93 2.65 -0.97
C ALA A 427 -8.26 1.89 -1.18
N VAL A 428 -8.85 1.40 -0.09
CA VAL A 428 -10.14 0.71 -0.13
C VAL A 428 -11.24 1.59 -0.75
N GLU A 429 -11.11 2.91 -0.61
CA GLU A 429 -11.97 3.93 -1.19
C GLU A 429 -11.88 4.03 -2.72
N SER A 430 -10.78 3.59 -3.31
CA SER A 430 -10.54 3.66 -4.75
C SER A 430 -11.12 2.47 -5.52
N MET A 431 -11.42 1.37 -4.82
CA MET A 431 -11.92 0.13 -5.40
C MET A 431 -13.43 0.21 -5.65
N MET A 432 -13.82 1.15 -6.50
CA MET A 432 -15.20 1.42 -6.88
C MET A 432 -15.36 1.52 -8.40
N ARG A 433 -16.60 1.45 -8.86
CA ARG A 433 -16.91 1.50 -10.28
C ARG A 433 -16.48 2.84 -10.89
N ASN A 434 -15.76 2.76 -12.01
CA ASN A 434 -15.26 3.91 -12.78
C ASN A 434 -14.24 4.80 -12.04
N GLU A 435 -13.68 4.32 -10.93
CA GLU A 435 -12.58 4.99 -10.24
C GLU A 435 -11.25 4.34 -10.66
N ALA A 436 -10.23 5.18 -10.87
CA ALA A 436 -8.87 4.68 -11.03
C ALA A 436 -8.25 4.42 -9.64
N PRO A 437 -7.34 3.45 -9.51
CA PRO A 437 -6.61 3.23 -8.26
C PRO A 437 -5.95 4.52 -7.76
N PHE A 438 -6.10 4.80 -6.48
CA PHE A 438 -5.43 5.91 -5.79
C PHE A 438 -5.09 5.50 -4.36
N PHE A 439 -4.13 6.17 -3.75
CA PHE A 439 -3.92 6.15 -2.30
C PHE A 439 -4.18 7.55 -1.72
N LEU A 440 -4.30 7.61 -0.39
CA LEU A 440 -4.45 8.88 0.32
C LEU A 440 -3.09 9.31 0.87
N SER A 441 -2.72 10.56 0.60
CA SER A 441 -1.58 11.23 1.22
C SER A 441 -2.01 12.64 1.60
N ASN A 442 -1.82 13.02 2.87
CA ASN A 442 -2.27 14.31 3.41
C ASN A 442 -3.75 14.66 3.10
N GLY A 443 -4.62 13.65 3.08
CA GLY A 443 -6.05 13.81 2.80
C GLY A 443 -6.37 14.06 1.32
N GLU A 444 -5.35 14.04 0.46
CA GLU A 444 -5.48 14.17 -0.98
C GLU A 444 -5.44 12.79 -1.65
N ARG A 445 -6.16 12.67 -2.77
CA ARG A 445 -6.11 11.47 -3.60
C ARG A 445 -4.91 11.56 -4.53
N VAL A 446 -3.95 10.67 -4.34
CA VAL A 446 -2.81 10.51 -5.24
C VAL A 446 -3.06 9.29 -6.12
N ARG A 447 -3.12 9.52 -7.44
CA ARG A 447 -3.38 8.46 -8.41
C ARG A 447 -2.23 7.44 -8.41
N ILE A 448 -2.58 6.17 -8.51
CA ILE A 448 -1.62 5.07 -8.74
C ILE A 448 -1.68 4.71 -10.21
N ASN A 449 -0.51 4.64 -10.85
CA ASN A 449 -0.40 4.13 -12.20
C ASN A 449 -0.02 2.65 -12.17
N PRO A 450 -0.73 1.78 -12.91
CA PRO A 450 -0.32 0.41 -13.07
C PRO A 450 1.09 0.31 -13.66
N VAL A 451 1.84 -0.69 -13.21
CA VAL A 451 3.16 -1.01 -13.74
C VAL A 451 3.02 -1.59 -15.14
N THR A 452 3.92 -1.23 -16.05
CA THR A 452 3.82 -1.60 -17.47
C THR A 452 5.04 -2.35 -18.00
N ASN A 453 6.06 -2.53 -17.17
CA ASN A 453 7.29 -3.24 -17.51
C ASN A 453 7.17 -4.76 -17.36
N VAL A 454 6.17 -5.24 -16.64
CA VAL A 454 5.84 -6.67 -16.54
C VAL A 454 4.68 -7.00 -17.49
N PRO A 455 4.86 -7.92 -18.44
CA PRO A 455 3.78 -8.34 -19.33
C PRO A 455 2.67 -9.03 -18.54
N ILE A 456 1.45 -8.52 -18.66
CA ILE A 456 0.25 -9.22 -18.20
C ILE A 456 -0.11 -10.27 -19.25
N LEU A 457 -0.21 -11.53 -18.83
CA LEU A 457 -0.52 -12.66 -19.71
C LEU A 457 -2.03 -12.76 -20.01
N TRP A 458 -2.86 -12.20 -19.14
CA TRP A 458 -4.29 -12.11 -19.34
C TRP A 458 -4.63 -11.05 -20.39
N GLU A 459 -5.17 -11.48 -21.52
CA GLU A 459 -5.72 -10.57 -22.51
C GLU A 459 -7.18 -10.25 -22.16
N SER A 460 -7.42 -9.05 -21.64
CA SER A 460 -8.77 -8.52 -21.48
C SER A 460 -9.33 -8.16 -22.86
N GLU A 461 -10.24 -9.00 -23.37
CA GLU A 461 -11.07 -8.64 -24.53
C GLU A 461 -12.33 -7.96 -24.00
N GLY A 462 -12.44 -6.64 -24.21
CA GLY A 462 -13.62 -5.88 -23.80
C GLY A 462 -14.91 -6.49 -24.34
N GLY A 463 -15.85 -6.79 -23.45
CA GLY A 463 -17.13 -7.44 -23.78
C GLY A 463 -17.07 -8.96 -23.96
N LYS A 464 -15.91 -9.62 -23.75
CA LYS A 464 -15.85 -11.07 -23.67
C LYS A 464 -16.57 -11.55 -22.41
N GLU A 465 -17.53 -12.44 -22.62
CA GLU A 465 -18.28 -13.10 -21.57
C GLU A 465 -17.75 -14.52 -21.40
N ILE A 466 -17.38 -14.86 -20.17
CA ILE A 466 -16.87 -16.19 -19.81
C ILE A 466 -17.90 -16.85 -18.91
N ILE A 467 -18.37 -18.02 -19.29
CA ILE A 467 -19.31 -18.79 -18.49
C ILE A 467 -18.52 -19.61 -17.47
N LEU A 468 -18.76 -19.37 -16.19
CA LEU A 468 -18.15 -20.09 -15.08
C LEU A 468 -19.12 -21.18 -14.58
N THR A 469 -18.82 -22.43 -14.93
CA THR A 469 -19.59 -23.63 -14.57
C THR A 469 -18.87 -24.41 -13.45
N GLU A 470 -18.54 -25.69 -13.65
CA GLU A 470 -17.81 -26.50 -12.67
C GLU A 470 -16.30 -26.29 -12.75
N GLU A 471 -15.76 -26.10 -13.96
CA GLU A 471 -14.33 -25.86 -14.13
C GLU A 471 -13.97 -24.42 -13.70
N PRO A 472 -12.96 -24.25 -12.82
CA PRO A 472 -12.47 -22.93 -12.46
C PRO A 472 -11.94 -22.17 -13.69
N LEU A 473 -12.23 -20.87 -13.75
CA LEU A 473 -11.54 -19.95 -14.64
C LEU A 473 -10.17 -19.63 -14.05
N VAL A 474 -9.12 -20.20 -14.65
CA VAL A 474 -7.73 -19.89 -14.31
C VAL A 474 -7.26 -18.70 -15.14
N VAL A 475 -6.81 -17.65 -14.45
CA VAL A 475 -6.34 -16.39 -15.02
C VAL A 475 -4.82 -16.33 -14.87
N PRO A 476 -4.03 -16.62 -15.92
CA PRO A 476 -2.59 -16.41 -15.88
C PRO A 476 -2.29 -14.91 -15.91
N ILE A 477 -1.53 -14.43 -14.94
CA ILE A 477 -1.28 -12.99 -14.74
C ILE A 477 0.11 -12.62 -15.19
N ALA A 478 1.12 -13.33 -14.71
CA ALA A 478 2.53 -13.08 -15.01
C ALA A 478 3.28 -14.41 -15.05
N ASN A 479 4.54 -14.37 -15.50
CA ASN A 479 5.39 -15.55 -15.55
C ASN A 479 6.79 -15.22 -15.04
N LEU A 480 7.37 -16.10 -14.22
CA LEU A 480 8.68 -15.89 -13.58
C LEU A 480 9.78 -15.58 -14.60
N ALA A 481 9.75 -16.20 -15.78
CA ALA A 481 10.70 -15.94 -16.88
C ALA A 481 10.53 -14.56 -17.56
N LYS A 482 9.48 -13.80 -17.21
CA LYS A 482 9.23 -12.44 -17.72
C LYS A 482 9.63 -11.35 -16.73
N GLY A 483 10.18 -11.72 -15.58
CA GLY A 483 10.64 -10.79 -14.55
C GLY A 483 9.51 -10.21 -13.70
N ARG A 484 9.85 -9.19 -12.91
CA ARG A 484 8.98 -8.52 -11.94
C ARG A 484 9.08 -7.00 -12.04
N ASN A 485 8.26 -6.27 -11.29
CA ASN A 485 8.22 -4.81 -11.35
C ASN A 485 9.58 -4.16 -11.05
N ILE A 486 10.22 -4.51 -9.93
CA ILE A 486 11.55 -4.02 -9.58
C ILE A 486 12.53 -5.18 -9.53
N ASP A 487 13.58 -5.07 -10.33
CA ASP A 487 14.75 -5.95 -10.31
C ASP A 487 15.99 -5.10 -10.63
N PHE A 488 16.58 -4.51 -9.60
CA PHE A 488 17.77 -3.69 -9.72
C PHE A 488 18.99 -4.47 -9.25
N ILE A 489 20.05 -4.43 -10.06
CA ILE A 489 21.38 -4.90 -9.67
C ILE A 489 22.23 -3.67 -9.42
N TYR A 490 22.70 -3.53 -8.18
CA TYR A 490 23.69 -2.52 -7.82
C TYR A 490 25.07 -3.17 -7.97
N GLU A 491 25.75 -2.83 -9.06
CA GLU A 491 27.15 -3.16 -9.23
C GLU A 491 27.98 -2.33 -8.26
N ASN A 492 28.94 -2.97 -7.60
CA ASN A 492 29.85 -2.37 -6.64
C ASN A 492 30.39 -1.05 -7.21
N GLU A 493 29.88 0.08 -6.72
CA GLU A 493 30.19 1.40 -7.26
C GLU A 493 31.70 1.62 -7.05
N PRO A 494 32.57 1.55 -8.09
CA PRO A 494 34.02 1.42 -7.88
C PRO A 494 34.67 2.64 -7.24
N ASP A 495 33.94 3.77 -7.27
CA ASP A 495 34.30 5.05 -6.68
C ASP A 495 33.54 5.32 -5.36
N CYS A 496 32.72 4.38 -4.88
CA CYS A 496 32.13 4.46 -3.55
C CYS A 496 33.24 4.15 -2.54
N ILE A 497 33.80 5.22 -1.99
CA ILE A 497 34.62 5.11 -0.80
C ILE A 497 33.62 5.23 0.35
N GLU A 498 33.51 4.20 1.19
CA GLU A 498 32.81 4.25 2.47
C GLU A 498 33.07 5.61 3.10
N ALA A 499 32.04 6.45 3.13
CA ALA A 499 31.98 7.79 3.72
C ALA A 499 33.36 8.40 4.05
N ASP A 500 34.19 8.76 3.06
CA ASP A 500 35.46 9.46 3.34
C ASP A 500 35.13 10.91 3.73
N PRO A 501 35.30 11.31 5.01
CA PRO A 501 34.96 12.64 5.47
C PRO A 501 35.87 13.74 4.89
N GLN A 502 36.87 13.40 4.06
CA GLN A 502 37.90 14.32 3.57
C GLN A 502 37.89 14.55 2.05
N ARG A 503 36.99 13.94 1.26
CA ARG A 503 36.97 14.13 -0.20
C ARG A 503 36.16 15.37 -0.68
N PRO A 504 36.61 16.10 -1.71
CA PRO A 504 35.99 17.36 -2.16
C PRO A 504 34.88 17.22 -3.22
N ASP A 505 34.57 16.02 -3.72
CA ASP A 505 33.60 15.79 -4.79
C ASP A 505 32.17 15.47 -4.28
N VAL A 506 31.90 15.70 -2.99
CA VAL A 506 30.60 15.36 -2.38
C VAL A 506 29.51 16.24 -2.98
N VAL A 507 28.49 15.60 -3.56
CA VAL A 507 27.25 16.28 -3.95
C VAL A 507 26.72 16.98 -2.71
N LYS A 508 26.61 18.31 -2.77
CA LYS A 508 26.11 19.10 -1.66
C LYS A 508 24.59 19.16 -1.77
N ASP A 509 23.93 19.11 -0.63
CA ASP A 509 22.56 19.57 -0.50
C ASP A 509 22.50 20.99 -1.07
N ALA A 510 21.83 21.16 -2.22
CA ALA A 510 21.85 22.43 -2.93
C ALA A 510 21.10 23.54 -2.17
N ALA A 511 20.24 23.17 -1.21
CA ALA A 511 19.45 24.11 -0.43
C ALA A 511 20.22 24.68 0.77
N ILE A 512 21.10 23.89 1.39
CA ILE A 512 21.84 24.29 2.61
C ILE A 512 23.38 24.24 2.47
N GLY A 513 23.89 23.74 1.34
CA GLY A 513 25.31 23.75 0.98
C GLY A 513 26.18 22.72 1.70
N THR A 514 25.58 21.72 2.36
CA THR A 514 26.29 20.70 3.14
C THR A 514 26.45 19.38 2.37
N PRO A 515 27.51 18.59 2.63
CA PRO A 515 27.71 17.29 1.97
C PRO A 515 26.54 16.33 2.23
N GLU A 516 26.06 15.65 1.19
CA GLU A 516 25.14 14.51 1.30
C GLU A 516 25.94 13.24 1.61
N VAL A 517 25.41 12.39 2.50
CA VAL A 517 26.01 11.08 2.78
C VAL A 517 25.64 10.15 1.64
N ASN A 518 26.65 9.66 0.90
CA ASN A 518 26.47 8.63 -0.10
C ASN A 518 26.81 7.28 0.51
N TYR A 519 25.85 6.34 0.44
CA TYR A 519 26.04 4.97 0.87
C TYR A 519 26.52 4.12 -0.31
N CYS A 520 27.57 3.34 -0.09
CA CYS A 520 27.95 2.26 -1.00
C CYS A 520 26.79 1.26 -1.11
N LYS A 521 26.51 0.79 -2.33
CA LYS A 521 25.48 -0.21 -2.59
C LYS A 521 26.09 -1.35 -3.38
N GLU A 522 25.85 -2.56 -2.93
CA GLU A 522 26.18 -3.78 -3.63
C GLU A 522 25.04 -4.77 -3.41
N GLY A 523 24.66 -5.51 -4.45
CA GLY A 523 23.63 -6.54 -4.37
C GLY A 523 22.41 -6.24 -5.24
N THR A 524 21.24 -6.69 -4.81
CA THR A 524 19.99 -6.61 -5.58
C THR A 524 18.89 -5.90 -4.77
N ALA A 525 18.06 -5.07 -5.39
CA ALA A 525 16.76 -4.72 -4.80
C ALA A 525 15.63 -5.27 -5.67
N LEU A 526 14.69 -5.96 -5.03
CA LEU A 526 13.56 -6.59 -5.67
C LEU A 526 12.23 -5.97 -5.20
N SER A 527 11.20 -6.08 -6.02
CA SER A 527 9.81 -6.04 -5.57
C SER A 527 9.29 -7.45 -5.31
N LEU A 528 8.10 -7.55 -4.72
CA LEU A 528 7.29 -8.76 -4.80
C LEU A 528 6.99 -9.12 -6.28
N PHE A 529 6.77 -10.40 -6.54
CA PHE A 529 6.38 -10.92 -7.85
C PHE A 529 4.85 -11.10 -7.96
N PRO A 530 4.21 -10.67 -9.06
CA PRO A 530 4.80 -9.93 -10.20
C PRO A 530 4.99 -8.43 -9.93
N ALA A 531 4.25 -7.89 -8.97
CA ALA A 531 4.35 -6.53 -8.47
C ALA A 531 3.90 -6.52 -7.00
N THR A 532 3.92 -5.37 -6.34
CA THR A 532 3.50 -5.25 -4.94
C THR A 532 2.04 -5.64 -4.72
N ARG A 533 1.16 -5.27 -5.65
CA ARG A 533 -0.23 -5.74 -5.67
C ARG A 533 -0.63 -6.22 -7.05
N VAL A 534 -1.45 -7.25 -7.08
CA VAL A 534 -2.27 -7.63 -8.21
C VAL A 534 -3.69 -7.15 -7.94
N TYR A 535 -4.20 -6.24 -8.77
CA TYR A 535 -5.53 -5.67 -8.65
C TYR A 535 -6.44 -6.21 -9.74
N ILE A 536 -7.54 -6.84 -9.33
CA ILE A 536 -8.51 -7.47 -10.22
C ILE A 536 -9.87 -6.82 -10.05
N THR A 537 -10.54 -6.55 -11.18
CA THR A 537 -11.95 -6.17 -11.18
C THR A 537 -12.72 -7.03 -12.16
N ALA A 538 -13.97 -7.38 -11.82
CA ALA A 538 -14.85 -8.12 -12.72
C ALA A 538 -16.32 -7.85 -12.44
N THR A 539 -17.14 -7.87 -13.49
CA THR A 539 -18.60 -7.93 -13.35
C THR A 539 -19.03 -9.40 -13.38
N VAL A 540 -19.70 -9.82 -12.32
CA VAL A 540 -20.28 -11.15 -12.16
C VAL A 540 -21.77 -11.04 -12.44
N ILE A 541 -22.28 -11.87 -13.35
CA ILE A 541 -23.68 -11.87 -13.75
C ILE A 541 -24.28 -13.24 -13.48
N GLU A 542 -25.36 -13.27 -12.70
CA GLU A 542 -26.26 -14.43 -12.63
C GLU A 542 -27.35 -14.25 -13.70
N PRO A 543 -27.36 -15.00 -14.82
CA PRO A 543 -28.13 -14.64 -16.01
C PRO A 543 -29.64 -14.80 -15.88
N ASP A 544 -30.11 -15.79 -15.10
CA ASP A 544 -31.52 -16.12 -14.98
C ASP A 544 -31.89 -16.40 -13.51
N VAL A 545 -31.93 -15.34 -12.70
CA VAL A 545 -32.24 -15.43 -11.27
C VAL A 545 -33.46 -14.60 -10.92
N LYS A 546 -34.23 -15.10 -9.95
CA LYS A 546 -35.35 -14.37 -9.36
C LYS A 546 -34.81 -13.20 -8.56
N HIS A 547 -35.25 -11.98 -8.89
CA HIS A 547 -34.93 -10.78 -8.13
C HIS A 547 -36.08 -9.77 -8.17
N TRP A 548 -36.07 -8.83 -7.24
CA TRP A 548 -37.06 -7.76 -7.18
C TRP A 548 -36.73 -6.64 -8.16
N ASP A 549 -37.68 -6.32 -9.05
CA ASP A 549 -37.62 -5.14 -9.91
C ASP A 549 -38.36 -3.97 -9.21
N PRO A 550 -37.66 -2.93 -8.73
CA PRO A 550 -38.28 -1.81 -8.03
C PRO A 550 -39.17 -0.95 -8.94
N SER A 551 -38.90 -0.92 -10.25
CA SER A 551 -39.70 -0.17 -11.21
C SER A 551 -41.04 -0.87 -11.48
N ARG A 552 -41.01 -2.19 -11.61
CA ARG A 552 -42.22 -3.01 -11.82
C ARG A 552 -42.93 -3.41 -10.52
N ARG A 553 -42.26 -3.28 -9.37
CA ARG A 553 -42.75 -3.66 -8.03
C ARG A 553 -43.20 -5.13 -7.96
N GLN A 554 -42.42 -6.01 -8.58
CA GLN A 554 -42.67 -7.45 -8.57
C GLN A 554 -41.36 -8.21 -8.73
N TYR A 555 -41.39 -9.51 -8.41
CA TYR A 555 -40.30 -10.40 -8.74
C TYR A 555 -40.28 -10.70 -10.24
N VAL A 556 -39.09 -10.63 -10.83
CA VAL A 556 -38.83 -10.99 -12.22
C VAL A 556 -37.72 -12.05 -12.27
N MET A 557 -37.64 -12.76 -13.38
CA MET A 557 -36.50 -13.60 -13.74
C MET A 557 -35.62 -12.82 -14.71
N GLY A 558 -34.31 -12.82 -14.50
CA GLY A 558 -33.37 -12.15 -15.39
C GLY A 558 -31.99 -11.95 -14.76
N PRO A 559 -31.14 -11.16 -15.42
CA PRO A 559 -29.76 -10.99 -14.99
C PRO A 559 -29.66 -10.16 -13.71
N GLN A 560 -28.85 -10.64 -12.76
CA GLN A 560 -28.44 -9.89 -11.58
C GLN A 560 -26.92 -9.71 -11.61
N GLU A 561 -26.47 -8.46 -11.52
CA GLU A 561 -25.05 -8.13 -11.52
C GLU A 561 -24.53 -7.90 -10.09
N THR A 562 -23.32 -8.39 -9.84
CA THR A 562 -22.46 -8.05 -8.70
C THR A 562 -21.11 -7.62 -9.29
N ARG A 563 -20.48 -6.57 -8.78
CA ARG A 563 -19.11 -6.22 -9.20
C ARG A 563 -18.14 -6.53 -8.07
N ILE A 564 -17.04 -7.19 -8.41
CA ILE A 564 -15.98 -7.53 -7.46
C ILE A 564 -14.73 -6.73 -7.80
N TYR A 565 -14.03 -6.34 -6.74
CA TYR A 565 -12.71 -5.72 -6.81
C TYR A 565 -11.87 -6.39 -5.73
N PHE A 566 -10.70 -6.89 -6.06
CA PHE A 566 -9.80 -7.40 -5.03
C PHE A 566 -8.35 -7.12 -5.38
N GLN A 567 -7.56 -6.88 -4.33
CA GLN A 567 -6.11 -6.80 -4.39
C GLN A 567 -5.55 -7.95 -3.58
N THR A 568 -4.57 -8.63 -4.15
CA THR A 568 -3.69 -9.53 -3.42
C THR A 568 -2.28 -8.98 -3.47
N GLU A 569 -1.49 -9.20 -2.42
CA GLU A 569 -0.06 -8.97 -2.50
C GLU A 569 0.61 -9.88 -3.52
N GLY A 570 1.75 -9.43 -4.04
CA GLY A 570 2.65 -10.33 -4.75
C GLY A 570 3.36 -11.27 -3.77
N LEU A 571 4.07 -12.24 -4.32
CA LEU A 571 4.80 -13.25 -3.56
C LEU A 571 6.30 -12.97 -3.59
N ILE A 572 7.02 -13.50 -2.59
CA ILE A 572 8.44 -13.81 -2.71
C ILE A 572 8.51 -15.27 -3.18
N PRO A 573 8.86 -15.56 -4.45
CA PRO A 573 8.99 -16.93 -4.91
C PRO A 573 10.11 -17.64 -4.14
N ASP A 574 9.75 -18.65 -3.34
CA ASP A 574 10.69 -19.57 -2.66
C ASP A 574 10.14 -21.00 -2.79
N LEU A 575 10.15 -21.49 -4.03
CA LEU A 575 9.57 -22.79 -4.37
C LEU A 575 10.41 -23.95 -3.82
N ASN A 576 11.72 -23.74 -3.65
CA ASN A 576 12.63 -24.76 -3.08
C ASN A 576 12.59 -24.78 -1.53
N LYS A 577 12.01 -23.75 -0.91
CA LYS A 577 11.77 -23.55 0.54
C LYS A 577 13.05 -23.40 1.34
N ASN A 578 14.03 -22.66 0.81
CA ASN A 578 15.30 -22.41 1.48
C ASN A 578 15.34 -21.07 2.23
N GLY A 579 14.28 -20.25 2.13
CA GLY A 579 14.18 -18.92 2.74
C GLY A 579 14.76 -17.78 1.91
N THR A 580 15.21 -18.06 0.68
CA THR A 580 15.75 -17.10 -0.28
C THR A 580 14.82 -17.04 -1.50
N ASP A 581 14.69 -15.85 -2.09
CA ASP A 581 13.95 -15.72 -3.35
C ASP A 581 14.63 -16.56 -4.46
N ASP A 582 13.87 -17.41 -5.15
CA ASP A 582 14.34 -18.29 -6.22
C ASP A 582 15.10 -17.51 -7.32
N LEU A 583 14.72 -16.24 -7.58
CA LEU A 583 15.42 -15.38 -8.53
C LEU A 583 16.86 -15.09 -8.08
N LEU A 584 17.09 -14.91 -6.77
CA LEU A 584 18.41 -14.70 -6.20
C LEU A 584 19.22 -16.00 -6.19
N ASP A 585 18.60 -17.13 -5.84
CA ASP A 585 19.25 -18.44 -5.91
C ASP A 585 19.77 -18.73 -7.32
N ILE A 586 18.95 -18.50 -8.35
CA ILE A 586 19.32 -18.71 -9.75
C ILE A 586 20.41 -17.72 -10.18
N ARG A 587 20.24 -16.43 -9.85
CA ARG A 587 21.17 -15.34 -10.24
C ARG A 587 22.56 -15.55 -9.67
N TYR A 588 22.65 -15.94 -8.41
CA TYR A 588 23.92 -16.15 -7.72
C TYR A 588 24.46 -17.59 -7.86
N GLY A 589 23.72 -18.47 -8.54
CA GLY A 589 24.17 -19.80 -8.93
C GLY A 589 24.04 -20.86 -7.83
N GLU A 590 23.32 -20.56 -6.75
CA GLU A 590 22.95 -21.52 -5.70
C GLU A 590 21.97 -22.58 -6.25
N SER A 591 21.08 -22.17 -7.15
CA SER A 591 20.17 -23.04 -7.90
C SER A 591 20.41 -22.98 -9.40
N LYS A 592 20.01 -24.04 -10.11
CA LYS A 592 20.08 -24.11 -11.58
C LYS A 592 18.70 -23.92 -12.15
N ASP A 593 18.61 -23.14 -13.21
CA ASP A 593 17.45 -23.07 -14.09
C ASP A 593 17.97 -23.30 -15.52
N ARG A 594 17.88 -24.54 -16.01
CA ARG A 594 18.46 -24.89 -17.32
C ARG A 594 17.54 -24.60 -18.50
N ASN A 595 16.25 -24.45 -18.25
CA ASN A 595 15.24 -24.19 -19.27
C ASN A 595 14.79 -22.71 -19.27
N ASP A 596 15.40 -21.88 -18.41
CA ASP A 596 15.18 -20.44 -18.26
C ASP A 596 13.71 -20.12 -17.98
N ASN A 597 13.02 -20.95 -17.19
CA ASN A 597 11.61 -20.78 -16.86
C ASN A 597 11.35 -20.04 -15.53
N GLY A 598 12.43 -19.64 -14.84
CA GLY A 598 12.40 -18.96 -13.55
C GLY A 598 12.13 -19.87 -12.36
N ILE A 599 12.11 -21.20 -12.54
CA ILE A 599 11.89 -22.20 -11.49
C ILE A 599 13.19 -22.99 -11.28
N PRO A 600 13.65 -23.17 -10.03
CA PRO A 600 14.80 -24.03 -9.78
C PRO A 600 14.59 -25.49 -10.23
N ASP A 601 15.55 -26.04 -10.98
CA ASP A 601 15.60 -27.42 -11.50
C ASP A 601 15.28 -28.47 -10.41
N GLU A 602 15.70 -28.25 -9.15
CA GLU A 602 15.46 -29.16 -8.03
C GLU A 602 13.99 -29.22 -7.60
N VAL A 603 13.21 -28.16 -7.80
CA VAL A 603 11.76 -28.14 -7.55
C VAL A 603 11.07 -29.03 -8.56
N GLU A 604 11.41 -28.89 -9.84
CA GLU A 604 10.84 -29.69 -10.93
C GLU A 604 11.14 -31.20 -10.79
N ARG A 605 12.32 -31.55 -10.28
CA ARG A 605 12.73 -32.95 -10.09
C ARG A 605 11.99 -33.63 -8.93
N ARG A 606 11.63 -32.92 -7.86
CA ARG A 606 10.92 -33.49 -6.69
C ARG A 606 9.52 -34.01 -7.03
N ARG A 607 8.95 -33.63 -8.18
CA ARG A 607 7.62 -34.06 -8.64
C ARG A 607 7.63 -35.19 -9.69
N ARG A 608 8.80 -35.65 -10.13
CA ARG A 608 8.92 -36.75 -11.12
C ARG A 608 8.91 -38.14 -10.49
#